data_AF-A0A497PVU7-F1
#
_entry.id   AF-A0A497PVU7-F1
#
_cell.length_a   1.000
_cell.length_b   1.000
_cell.length_c   1.000
_cell.angle_alpha   90.00
_cell.angle_beta   90.00
_cell.angle_gamma   90.00
#
_symmetry.space_group_name_H-M   'P 1'
#
loop_
_entity.id
_entity.type
_entity.pdbx_description
1 polymer ?
#
loop_
_entity_poly.entity_id
_entity_poly.type
_entity_poly.pdbx_seq_one_letter_code
_entity_poly.pdbx_strand_id
1 'polypeptide(L)'
;MPRARVRVCRSSPDKNVMTAYHSHPVQHGLHTYRCACGYGMSHRVDNHALIGILLDVSEASHLNERIIPTITSIAEIDDAVVREKLEVLIKEPHVLGVMLWGSRATGFRDPSTDWDALIYTTEEYYDSLELKDTIWLEFDESVEPRRLVIDFSPVADSWFRQQLESPLDIDHFPYVEGVVIHDPTGNLEEWRRRLARYPEEEHLDRLKNKYILLLGSLGYADINKRRGFVIDSQLNVYRAIVAAVNLWFTMKKSWTPPLKWWSRHAQKMGMSEETFDLFSRCINTPSYENLVGLFKHLRQELLESGFTFPNDSMSTFLETIHVRGRAAQIRHSYL
;
A
#
# COMPACT_ATOMS: atom_id res chain seq x y z
N MET A 1 -50.87 -27.52 8.99
CA MET A 1 -49.96 -28.24 9.91
C MET A 1 -49.70 -29.65 9.40
N PRO A 2 -48.49 -29.94 8.88
CA PRO A 2 -47.99 -31.29 8.71
C PRO A 2 -46.83 -31.56 9.69
N ARG A 3 -46.89 -32.70 10.40
CA ARG A 3 -45.90 -33.12 11.40
C ARG A 3 -44.67 -33.75 10.73
N ALA A 4 -43.49 -33.20 11.02
CA ALA A 4 -42.20 -33.75 10.60
C ALA A 4 -41.85 -35.01 11.44
N ARG A 5 -41.37 -36.06 10.77
CA ARG A 5 -40.85 -37.29 11.39
C ARG A 5 -39.34 -37.17 11.60
N VAL A 6 -38.91 -37.24 12.86
CA VAL A 6 -37.51 -37.36 13.28
C VAL A 6 -37.10 -38.82 13.16
N ARG A 7 -36.03 -39.12 12.40
CA ARG A 7 -35.35 -40.42 12.42
C ARG A 7 -34.15 -40.34 13.34
N VAL A 8 -34.17 -41.15 14.38
CA VAL A 8 -33.05 -41.42 15.28
C VAL A 8 -32.36 -42.70 14.80
N CYS A 9 -31.05 -42.64 14.57
CA CYS A 9 -30.19 -43.82 14.46
C CYS A 9 -29.15 -43.79 15.58
N ARG A 10 -29.23 -44.77 16.49
CA ARG A 10 -28.16 -45.31 17.35
C ARG A 10 -27.91 -46.73 16.82
N SER A 11 -26.77 -47.40 16.89
CA SER A 11 -25.44 -47.29 17.53
C SER A 11 -24.55 -48.37 16.86
N SER A 12 -23.22 -48.30 16.87
CA SER A 12 -22.36 -49.13 17.74
C SER A 12 -20.85 -48.87 17.46
N PRO A 13 -19.94 -49.24 18.39
CA PRO A 13 -18.61 -48.65 18.59
C PRO A 13 -17.47 -49.48 18.01
N ASP A 14 -16.27 -48.87 17.86
CA ASP A 14 -15.05 -49.37 18.53
C ASP A 14 -13.77 -48.55 18.27
N LYS A 15 -12.95 -48.46 19.33
CA LYS A 15 -11.47 -48.34 19.41
C LYS A 15 -10.76 -46.98 19.31
N ASN A 16 -10.54 -46.42 20.52
CA ASN A 16 -9.26 -45.98 21.10
C ASN A 16 -8.04 -45.74 20.18
N VAL A 17 -7.64 -44.48 20.05
CA VAL A 17 -6.23 -44.03 20.20
C VAL A 17 -6.24 -42.70 20.95
N MET A 18 -5.76 -42.71 22.20
CA MET A 18 -5.39 -41.50 22.92
C MET A 18 -4.06 -40.99 22.39
N THR A 19 -4.00 -39.71 22.01
CA THR A 19 -2.74 -38.96 21.98
C THR A 19 -3.01 -37.65 22.71
N ALA A 20 -2.49 -37.54 23.92
CA ALA A 20 -2.59 -36.34 24.74
C ALA A 20 -1.65 -35.27 24.17
N TYR A 21 -2.21 -34.18 23.65
CA TYR A 21 -1.49 -32.93 23.46
C TYR A 21 -1.71 -32.06 24.70
N HIS A 22 -0.63 -31.82 25.45
CA HIS A 22 -0.58 -30.75 26.43
C HIS A 22 -0.62 -29.41 25.70
N SER A 23 -1.75 -28.71 25.77
CA SER A 23 -1.86 -27.31 25.38
C SER A 23 -1.41 -26.43 26.54
N HIS A 24 -0.26 -25.76 26.38
CA HIS A 24 0.06 -24.56 27.17
C HIS A 24 -0.89 -23.42 26.77
N PRO A 25 -1.42 -22.63 27.72
CA PRO A 25 -2.17 -21.44 27.38
C PRO A 25 -1.19 -20.35 26.96
N VAL A 26 -1.10 -20.08 25.66
CA VAL A 26 -0.52 -18.83 25.15
C VAL A 26 -1.60 -17.76 25.29
N GLN A 27 -1.39 -16.82 26.21
CA GLN A 27 -2.17 -15.58 26.27
C GLN A 27 -1.87 -14.76 25.01
N HIS A 28 -2.72 -14.89 24.00
CA HIS A 28 -2.74 -13.95 22.88
C HIS A 28 -3.51 -12.70 23.29
N GLY A 29 -2.78 -11.62 23.55
CA GLY A 29 -3.33 -10.27 23.47
C GLY A 29 -3.76 -10.03 22.03
N LEU A 30 -5.07 -9.89 21.82
CA LEU A 30 -5.64 -9.48 20.54
C LEU A 30 -5.28 -8.00 20.32
N HIS A 31 -4.17 -7.75 19.62
CA HIS A 31 -3.95 -6.46 18.98
C HIS A 31 -4.83 -6.42 17.73
N THR A 32 -5.95 -5.69 17.80
CA THR A 32 -6.72 -5.31 16.63
C THR A 32 -5.88 -4.35 15.80
N TYR A 33 -5.38 -4.81 14.65
CA TYR A 33 -4.75 -3.95 13.66
C TYR A 33 -5.79 -2.93 13.17
N ARG A 34 -5.64 -1.67 13.59
CA ARG A 34 -6.35 -0.54 12.99
C ARG A 34 -5.62 -0.19 11.70
N CYS A 35 -6.11 -0.67 10.57
CA CYS A 35 -5.72 -0.20 9.25
C CYS A 35 -6.77 0.82 8.80
N ALA A 36 -6.37 2.09 8.65
CA ALA A 36 -7.25 3.16 8.20
C ALA A 36 -7.37 3.26 6.66
N CYS A 37 -6.68 2.40 5.91
CA CYS A 37 -6.72 2.43 4.45
C CYS A 37 -7.61 1.30 3.90
N GLY A 38 -8.89 1.62 3.71
CA GLY A 38 -9.79 0.76 2.92
C GLY A 38 -11.21 0.67 3.46
N TYR A 39 -11.98 1.76 3.39
CA TYR A 39 -13.44 1.66 3.50
C TYR A 39 -14.09 1.83 2.13
N GLY A 40 -14.57 0.72 1.59
CA GLY A 40 -15.61 0.72 0.57
C GLY A 40 -16.91 1.20 1.19
N MET A 41 -17.27 2.45 0.95
CA MET A 41 -18.59 2.96 1.30
C MET A 41 -19.63 2.35 0.36
N SER A 42 -20.45 1.45 0.89
CA SER A 42 -21.69 1.00 0.26
C SER A 42 -22.75 2.09 0.40
N HIS A 43 -22.70 3.10 -0.48
CA HIS A 43 -23.87 3.90 -0.81
C HIS A 43 -24.50 3.34 -2.08
N ARG A 44 -25.83 3.11 -2.05
CA ARG A 44 -26.61 2.94 -3.27
C ARG A 44 -26.51 4.26 -4.04
N VAL A 45 -25.64 4.28 -5.05
CA VAL A 45 -25.61 5.32 -6.05
C VAL A 45 -26.46 4.83 -7.22
N ASP A 46 -27.46 5.63 -7.60
CA ASP A 46 -28.28 5.36 -8.77
C ASP A 46 -27.40 5.29 -10.03
N ASN A 47 -27.47 4.16 -10.72
CA ASN A 47 -26.60 3.74 -11.83
C ASN A 47 -26.88 4.49 -13.15
N HIS A 48 -26.88 5.82 -13.14
CA HIS A 48 -27.00 6.62 -14.37
C HIS A 48 -26.12 7.88 -14.34
N ALA A 49 -24.80 7.71 -14.29
CA ALA A 49 -23.80 8.63 -14.87
C ALA A 49 -22.36 8.13 -14.59
N LEU A 50 -21.92 7.09 -15.29
CA LEU A 50 -20.49 6.79 -15.44
C LEU A 50 -20.12 7.14 -16.88
N ILE A 51 -19.90 8.44 -17.11
CA ILE A 51 -19.30 8.95 -18.33
C ILE A 51 -17.85 8.46 -18.33
N GLY A 52 -17.51 7.64 -19.32
CA GLY A 52 -16.17 7.16 -19.55
C GLY A 52 -15.23 8.33 -19.86
N ILE A 53 -14.35 8.63 -18.92
CA ILE A 53 -13.12 9.34 -19.22
C ILE A 53 -12.14 8.28 -19.76
N LEU A 54 -12.27 7.98 -21.06
CA LEU A 54 -11.18 7.42 -21.84
C LEU A 54 -10.18 8.55 -22.04
N LEU A 55 -9.18 8.67 -21.17
CA LEU A 55 -8.02 9.49 -21.46
C LEU A 55 -7.32 8.86 -22.66
N ASP A 56 -7.24 9.60 -23.76
CA ASP A 56 -6.40 9.27 -24.90
C ASP A 56 -4.94 9.32 -24.43
N VAL A 57 -4.38 8.13 -24.16
CA VAL A 57 -3.03 7.98 -23.60
C VAL A 57 -1.94 8.31 -24.64
N SER A 58 -2.32 8.61 -25.88
CA SER A 58 -1.37 8.86 -26.98
C SER A 58 -0.73 10.26 -26.98
N GLU A 59 -1.20 11.20 -26.18
CA GLU A 59 -0.60 12.55 -26.05
C GLU A 59 0.36 12.72 -24.85
N ALA A 60 0.62 11.66 -24.07
CA ALA A 60 1.46 11.77 -22.87
C ALA A 60 2.97 11.99 -23.14
N SER A 61 3.43 12.00 -24.39
CA SER A 61 4.86 12.05 -24.74
C SER A 61 5.52 13.44 -24.65
N HIS A 62 4.76 14.50 -24.35
CA HIS A 62 5.30 15.87 -24.24
C HIS A 62 4.74 16.66 -23.04
N LEU A 63 4.46 15.99 -21.91
CA LEU A 63 4.30 16.71 -20.66
C LEU A 63 5.66 17.32 -20.28
N ASN A 64 5.94 18.52 -20.78
CA ASN A 64 6.95 19.40 -20.23
C ASN A 64 6.67 19.48 -18.72
N GLU A 65 7.48 18.77 -17.94
CA GLU A 65 7.37 18.71 -16.50
C GLU A 65 7.55 20.13 -15.97
N ARG A 66 6.43 20.82 -15.75
CA ARG A 66 6.45 22.00 -14.89
C ARG A 66 6.85 21.45 -13.54
N ILE A 67 8.10 21.70 -13.14
CA ILE A 67 8.56 21.43 -11.78
C ILE A 67 7.72 22.31 -10.88
N ILE A 68 6.72 21.70 -10.27
CA ILE A 68 5.88 22.36 -9.30
C ILE A 68 6.69 22.43 -8.00
N PRO A 69 6.94 23.63 -7.43
CA PRO A 69 7.69 23.74 -6.19
C PRO A 69 7.02 22.93 -5.07
N THR A 70 7.85 22.16 -4.36
CA THR A 70 7.47 21.51 -3.10
C THR A 70 7.23 22.59 -2.05
N ILE A 71 6.09 22.49 -1.37
CA ILE A 71 5.68 23.40 -0.30
C ILE A 71 6.42 23.02 0.98
N THR A 72 7.07 24.01 1.60
CA THR A 72 7.91 23.82 2.79
C THR A 72 7.39 24.52 4.04
N SER A 73 6.36 25.35 3.90
CA SER A 73 5.74 26.07 5.01
C SER A 73 4.25 26.29 4.77
N ILE A 74 3.49 26.53 5.85
CA ILE A 74 2.05 26.85 5.76
C ILE A 74 1.82 28.11 4.89
N ALA A 75 2.71 29.09 4.94
CA ALA A 75 2.59 30.33 4.17
C ALA A 75 2.65 30.13 2.64
N GLU A 76 3.24 29.03 2.18
CA GLU A 76 3.36 28.67 0.75
C GLU A 76 2.13 27.92 0.21
N ILE A 77 1.17 27.54 1.06
CA ILE A 77 -0.06 26.84 0.67
C ILE A 77 -0.94 27.80 -0.14
N ASP A 78 -1.20 27.50 -1.41
CA ASP A 78 -1.94 28.38 -2.33
C ASP A 78 -3.45 28.40 -2.09
N ASP A 79 -4.00 27.41 -1.38
CA ASP A 79 -5.41 27.35 -1.00
C ASP A 79 -5.66 28.08 0.33
N ALA A 80 -6.47 29.15 0.29
CA ALA A 80 -6.73 29.99 1.45
C ALA A 80 -7.46 29.26 2.57
N VAL A 81 -8.39 28.35 2.24
CA VAL A 81 -9.19 27.59 3.23
C VAL A 81 -8.26 26.66 4.01
N VAL A 82 -7.39 25.96 3.29
CA VAL A 82 -6.41 25.02 3.85
C VAL A 82 -5.40 25.76 4.72
N ARG A 83 -4.89 26.90 4.23
CA ARG A 83 -3.94 27.74 4.98
C ARG A 83 -4.55 28.24 6.28
N GLU A 84 -5.74 28.83 6.23
CA GLU A 84 -6.45 29.34 7.41
C GLU A 84 -6.70 28.21 8.42
N LYS A 85 -7.17 27.04 7.95
CA LYS A 85 -7.39 25.87 8.80
C LYS A 85 -6.12 25.47 9.55
N LEU A 86 -4.99 25.33 8.84
CA LEU A 86 -3.72 24.96 9.45
C LEU A 86 -3.18 26.04 10.40
N GLU A 87 -3.32 27.33 10.05
CA GLU A 87 -2.93 28.45 10.92
C GLU A 87 -3.74 28.52 12.23
N VAL A 88 -4.99 28.04 12.22
CA VAL A 88 -5.79 27.87 13.44
C VAL A 88 -5.30 26.65 14.22
N LEU A 89 -5.16 25.50 13.54
CA LEU A 89 -4.77 24.24 14.19
C LEU A 89 -3.42 24.33 14.91
N ILE A 90 -2.39 24.95 14.33
CA ILE A 90 -1.07 25.05 14.96
C ILE A 90 -1.05 25.92 16.24
N LYS A 91 -2.13 26.64 16.53
CA LYS A 91 -2.28 27.42 17.78
C LYS A 91 -2.91 26.58 18.89
N GLU A 92 -3.50 25.44 18.56
CA GLU A 92 -4.09 24.53 19.53
C GLU A 92 -2.99 23.85 20.34
N PRO A 93 -3.11 23.77 21.68
CA PRO A 93 -2.04 23.23 22.53
C PRO A 93 -1.78 21.74 22.33
N HIS A 94 -2.74 21.01 21.73
CA HIS A 94 -2.60 19.59 21.45
C HIS A 94 -1.98 19.31 20.08
N VAL A 95 -1.78 20.31 19.22
CA VAL A 95 -1.14 20.14 17.90
C VAL A 95 0.36 20.39 18.06
N LEU A 96 1.15 19.36 17.76
CA LEU A 96 2.60 19.32 17.94
C LEU A 96 3.37 19.47 16.61
N GLY A 97 2.73 19.22 15.47
CA GLY A 97 3.35 19.36 14.16
C GLY A 97 2.39 19.08 13.00
N VAL A 98 2.82 19.42 11.78
CA VAL A 98 2.08 19.19 10.53
C VAL A 98 3.05 18.67 9.47
N MET A 99 2.69 17.55 8.85
CA MET A 99 3.36 16.99 7.69
C MET A 99 2.38 16.89 6.53
N LEU A 100 2.71 17.49 5.39
CA LEU A 100 1.97 17.27 4.15
C LEU A 100 2.42 15.96 3.51
N TRP A 101 1.49 15.27 2.85
CA TRP A 101 1.79 14.09 2.04
C TRP A 101 0.99 14.12 0.72
N GLY A 102 1.03 13.03 -0.03
CA GLY A 102 0.28 12.91 -1.28
C GLY A 102 0.82 13.77 -2.44
N SER A 103 -0.07 14.11 -3.37
CA SER A 103 0.32 14.74 -4.65
C SER A 103 0.90 16.15 -4.49
N ARG A 104 0.42 16.89 -3.47
CA ARG A 104 0.88 18.25 -3.17
C ARG A 104 2.33 18.25 -2.66
N ALA A 105 2.70 17.26 -1.83
CA ALA A 105 4.05 17.09 -1.30
C ALA A 105 5.05 16.61 -2.36
N THR A 106 4.61 15.73 -3.27
CA THR A 106 5.46 15.10 -4.30
C THR A 106 5.71 15.96 -5.53
N GLY A 107 4.94 17.03 -5.72
CA GLY A 107 4.95 17.83 -6.94
C GLY A 107 4.15 17.19 -8.09
N PHE A 108 3.39 16.12 -7.80
CA PHE A 108 2.55 15.44 -8.80
C PHE A 108 1.13 16.03 -8.93
N ARG A 109 0.85 17.08 -8.16
CA ARG A 109 -0.47 17.71 -8.08
C ARG A 109 -1.02 18.20 -9.41
N ASP A 110 -2.34 18.19 -9.47
CA ASP A 110 -3.16 18.95 -10.42
C ASP A 110 -3.84 20.10 -9.65
N PRO A 111 -4.21 21.23 -10.28
CA PRO A 111 -4.99 22.28 -9.62
C PRO A 111 -6.18 21.78 -8.80
N SER A 112 -6.84 20.70 -9.23
CA SER A 112 -8.01 20.16 -8.54
C SER A 112 -7.71 19.25 -7.34
N THR A 113 -6.44 18.92 -7.05
CA THR A 113 -6.14 17.97 -5.97
C THR A 113 -6.37 18.60 -4.60
N ASP A 114 -6.88 17.78 -3.70
CA ASP A 114 -7.00 17.99 -2.26
C ASP A 114 -5.63 18.16 -1.58
N TRP A 115 -5.70 18.44 -0.28
CA TRP A 115 -4.58 18.57 0.62
C TRP A 115 -4.59 17.46 1.65
N ASP A 116 -3.65 16.53 1.49
CA ASP A 116 -3.41 15.46 2.44
C ASP A 116 -2.43 15.94 3.53
N ALA A 117 -2.81 15.85 4.82
CA ALA A 117 -1.91 16.18 5.93
C ALA A 117 -2.01 15.19 7.10
N LEU A 118 -0.88 14.89 7.72
CA LEU A 118 -0.83 14.31 9.06
C LEU A 118 -0.68 15.44 10.08
N ILE A 119 -1.61 15.49 11.02
CA ILE A 119 -1.60 16.45 12.13
C ILE A 119 -1.05 15.72 13.35
N TYR A 120 0.21 15.96 13.69
CA TYR A 120 0.82 15.34 14.85
C TYR A 120 0.29 16.00 16.12
N THR A 121 -0.31 15.21 17.00
CA THR A 121 -0.96 15.68 18.23
C THR A 121 -0.42 14.98 19.47
N THR A 122 -0.78 15.49 20.65
CA THR A 122 -0.52 14.78 21.91
C THR A 122 -1.28 13.45 21.97
N GLU A 123 -0.77 12.49 22.75
CA GLU A 123 -1.43 11.20 22.97
C GLU A 123 -2.79 11.40 23.65
N GLU A 124 -2.90 12.32 24.62
CA GLU A 124 -4.15 12.56 25.34
C GLU A 124 -5.28 13.05 24.42
N TYR A 125 -4.95 13.92 23.45
CA TYR A 125 -5.92 14.38 22.47
C TYR A 125 -6.31 13.25 21.53
N TYR A 126 -5.33 12.52 20.98
CA TYR A 126 -5.59 11.42 20.06
C TYR A 126 -6.45 10.31 20.68
N ASP A 127 -6.18 9.94 21.93
CA ASP A 127 -6.97 8.94 22.67
C ASP A 127 -8.40 9.41 23.00
N SER A 128 -8.65 10.72 22.96
CA SER A 128 -9.99 11.30 23.17
C SER A 128 -10.88 11.29 21.93
N LEU A 129 -10.31 11.06 20.74
CA LEU A 129 -11.04 11.11 19.47
C LEU A 129 -12.00 9.92 19.31
N GLU A 130 -13.19 10.18 18.79
CA GLU A 130 -14.02 9.10 18.25
C GLU A 130 -13.49 8.68 16.87
N LEU A 131 -13.84 7.47 16.42
CA LEU A 131 -13.38 6.94 15.13
C LEU A 131 -13.67 7.86 13.94
N LYS A 132 -14.80 8.59 13.95
CA LYS A 132 -15.14 9.53 12.89
C LYS A 132 -14.25 10.78 12.88
N ASP A 133 -13.61 11.09 14.01
CA ASP A 133 -12.81 12.29 14.23
C ASP A 133 -11.31 12.03 13.99
N THR A 134 -10.93 10.78 13.67
CA THR A 134 -9.57 10.42 13.25
C THR A 134 -9.29 10.75 11.78
N ILE A 135 -10.25 11.38 11.09
CA ILE A 135 -10.10 11.91 9.74
C ILE A 135 -10.94 13.18 9.61
N TRP A 136 -10.38 14.24 9.04
CA TRP A 136 -11.05 15.51 8.81
C TRP A 136 -11.16 15.74 7.32
N LEU A 137 -12.39 15.66 6.81
CA LEU A 137 -12.72 15.86 5.41
C LEU A 137 -13.50 17.16 5.24
N GLU A 138 -13.00 18.09 4.41
CA GLU A 138 -13.74 19.30 4.05
C GLU A 138 -13.91 19.38 2.52
N PHE A 139 -15.13 19.73 2.09
CA PHE A 139 -15.50 19.79 0.68
C PHE A 139 -15.81 21.23 0.26
N ASP A 140 -15.34 21.61 -0.92
CA ASP A 140 -15.78 22.81 -1.62
C ASP A 140 -17.14 22.53 -2.27
N GLU A 141 -18.19 23.01 -1.59
CA GLU A 141 -19.58 22.88 -2.05
C GLU A 141 -19.96 23.90 -3.14
N SER A 142 -19.04 24.81 -3.51
CA SER A 142 -19.31 25.82 -4.55
C SER A 142 -19.14 25.30 -5.98
N VAL A 143 -18.59 24.10 -6.14
CA VAL A 143 -18.34 23.43 -7.44
C VAL A 143 -19.13 22.11 -7.55
N GLU A 144 -19.52 21.75 -8.78
CA GLU A 144 -20.22 20.47 -9.06
C GLU A 144 -19.42 19.65 -10.08
N PRO A 145 -19.03 18.39 -9.77
CA PRO A 145 -19.23 17.71 -8.49
C PRO A 145 -18.44 18.36 -7.35
N ARG A 146 -18.98 18.27 -6.12
CA ARG A 146 -18.29 18.76 -4.91
C ARG A 146 -16.86 18.21 -4.86
N ARG A 147 -15.92 19.08 -4.52
CA ARG A 147 -14.49 18.76 -4.55
C ARG A 147 -13.96 18.61 -3.12
N LEU A 148 -13.26 17.52 -2.82
CA LEU A 148 -12.54 17.38 -1.56
C LEU A 148 -11.37 18.38 -1.55
N VAL A 149 -11.23 19.14 -0.47
CA VAL A 149 -10.17 20.16 -0.32
C VAL A 149 -9.20 19.76 0.78
N ILE A 150 -9.71 19.24 1.89
CA ILE A 150 -8.92 18.85 3.07
C ILE A 150 -9.14 17.37 3.32
N ASP A 151 -8.05 16.60 3.42
CA ASP A 151 -7.99 15.24 3.96
C ASP A 151 -6.89 15.19 5.03
N PHE A 152 -7.24 15.57 6.25
CA PHE A 152 -6.28 15.60 7.36
C PHE A 152 -6.52 14.43 8.32
N SER A 153 -5.46 13.85 8.84
CA SER A 153 -5.53 12.78 9.83
C SER A 153 -4.72 13.16 11.07
N PRO A 154 -5.35 13.33 12.25
CA PRO A 154 -4.62 13.45 13.51
C PRO A 154 -3.89 12.14 13.83
N VAL A 155 -2.65 12.24 14.30
CA VAL A 155 -1.79 11.10 14.66
C VAL A 155 -0.98 11.43 15.91
N ALA A 156 -0.61 10.40 16.68
CA ALA A 156 0.22 10.54 17.87
C ALA A 156 1.38 9.53 17.87
N ASP A 157 2.21 9.55 18.92
CA ASP A 157 3.34 8.63 19.03
C ASP A 157 2.92 7.15 18.97
N SER A 158 1.79 6.79 19.59
CA SER A 158 1.23 5.43 19.56
C SER A 158 0.96 4.95 18.13
N TRP A 159 0.43 5.82 17.27
CA TRP A 159 0.25 5.57 15.85
C TRP A 159 1.59 5.34 15.16
N PHE A 160 2.57 6.22 15.36
CA PHE A 160 3.90 6.06 14.73
C PHE A 160 4.62 4.77 15.17
N ARG A 161 4.47 4.37 16.44
CA ARG A 161 4.99 3.07 16.92
C ARG A 161 4.33 1.90 16.18
N GLN A 162 3.02 1.93 16.00
CA GLN A 162 2.30 0.91 15.23
C GLN A 162 2.77 0.86 13.77
N GLN A 163 2.92 2.02 13.12
CA GLN A 163 3.39 2.10 11.74
C GLN A 163 4.83 1.60 11.59
N LEU A 164 5.69 1.87 12.58
CA LEU A 164 7.09 1.40 12.56
C LEU A 164 7.21 -0.13 12.60
N GLU A 165 6.23 -0.79 13.23
CA GLU A 165 6.15 -2.26 13.30
C GLU A 165 5.45 -2.89 12.09
N SER A 166 4.87 -2.06 11.20
CA SER A 166 4.17 -2.57 10.03
C SER A 166 5.15 -3.19 9.03
N PRO A 167 4.81 -4.35 8.42
CA PRO A 167 5.59 -4.88 7.30
C PRO A 167 5.16 -4.28 5.94
N LEU A 168 4.09 -3.48 5.92
CA LEU A 168 3.42 -3.03 4.70
C LEU A 168 4.07 -1.77 4.12
N ASP A 169 4.46 -1.82 2.86
CA ASP A 169 5.08 -0.67 2.18
C ASP A 169 4.23 0.61 2.23
N ILE A 170 2.90 0.46 2.12
CA ILE A 170 1.94 1.58 2.12
C ILE A 170 1.91 2.35 3.45
N ASP A 171 2.27 1.69 4.54
CA ASP A 171 2.30 2.26 5.88
C ASP A 171 3.56 3.13 6.10
N HIS A 172 4.60 2.95 5.28
CA HIS A 172 5.86 3.70 5.37
C HIS A 172 6.02 4.76 4.28
N PHE A 173 5.47 4.50 3.09
CA PHE A 173 5.68 5.36 1.93
C PHE A 173 5.26 6.83 2.14
N PRO A 174 4.15 7.16 2.85
CA PRO A 174 3.78 8.54 3.15
C PRO A 174 4.91 9.36 3.80
N TYR A 175 5.78 8.73 4.59
CA TYR A 175 6.88 9.40 5.28
C TYR A 175 8.12 9.59 4.39
N VAL A 176 8.28 8.77 3.35
CA VAL A 176 9.36 8.88 2.36
C VAL A 176 9.25 10.21 1.61
N GLU A 177 8.03 10.57 1.21
CA GLU A 177 7.77 11.75 0.41
C GLU A 177 7.08 12.89 1.17
N GLY A 178 6.67 12.60 2.41
CA GLY A 178 6.06 13.59 3.29
C GLY A 178 7.01 14.75 3.57
N VAL A 179 6.43 15.94 3.68
CA VAL A 179 7.17 17.18 3.95
C VAL A 179 6.64 17.77 5.24
N VAL A 180 7.51 17.86 6.25
CA VAL A 180 7.19 18.52 7.52
C VAL A 180 7.20 20.03 7.28
N ILE A 181 6.03 20.66 7.45
CA ILE A 181 5.84 22.11 7.21
C ILE A 181 5.66 22.91 8.50
N HIS A 182 5.47 22.22 9.63
CA HIS A 182 5.44 22.80 10.98
C HIS A 182 5.89 21.74 11.98
N ASP A 183 6.97 21.99 12.73
CA ASP A 183 7.46 21.10 13.80
C ASP A 183 8.35 21.87 14.78
N PRO A 184 7.77 22.56 15.77
CA PRO A 184 8.52 23.39 16.71
C PRO A 184 9.49 22.61 17.60
N THR A 185 9.30 21.29 17.74
CA THR A 185 10.13 20.44 18.63
C THR A 185 11.15 19.61 17.88
N GLY A 186 10.93 19.33 16.59
CA GLY A 186 11.74 18.42 15.77
C GLY A 186 11.33 16.96 15.89
N ASN A 187 10.35 16.64 16.74
CA ASN A 187 9.93 15.26 17.01
C ASN A 187 9.20 14.64 15.81
N LEU A 188 8.42 15.44 15.06
CA LEU A 188 7.70 14.93 13.89
C LEU A 188 8.67 14.59 12.75
N GLU A 189 9.68 15.42 12.52
CA GLU A 189 10.74 15.12 11.54
C GLU A 189 11.57 13.91 11.96
N GLU A 190 11.84 13.72 13.25
CA GLU A 190 12.48 12.49 13.75
C GLU A 190 11.63 11.25 13.43
N TRP A 191 10.33 11.29 13.74
CA TRP A 191 9.40 10.20 13.41
C TRP A 191 9.36 9.92 11.92
N ARG A 192 9.19 10.96 11.10
CA ARG A 192 9.17 10.83 9.64
C ARG A 192 10.43 10.12 9.13
N ARG A 193 11.62 10.54 9.57
CA ARG A 193 12.88 9.91 9.15
C ARG A 193 12.96 8.45 9.52
N ARG A 194 12.52 8.10 10.73
CA ARG A 194 12.51 6.70 11.21
C ARG A 194 11.56 5.83 10.38
N LEU A 195 10.37 6.33 10.10
CA LEU A 195 9.34 5.62 9.32
C LEU A 195 9.67 5.54 7.83
N ALA A 196 10.31 6.57 7.28
CA ALA A 196 10.77 6.62 5.90
C ALA A 196 11.96 5.68 5.62
N ARG A 197 12.72 5.30 6.65
CA ARG A 197 13.91 4.48 6.52
C ARG A 197 13.55 3.11 5.95
N TYR A 198 14.14 2.76 4.82
CA TYR A 198 14.08 1.39 4.30
C TYR A 198 14.92 0.45 5.18
N PRO A 199 14.42 -0.72 5.60
CA PRO A 199 15.17 -1.68 6.42
C PRO A 199 16.15 -2.45 5.54
N GLU A 200 17.37 -1.92 5.38
CA GLU A 200 18.43 -2.57 4.60
C GLU A 200 18.79 -3.96 5.14
N GLU A 201 18.70 -4.13 6.46
CA GLU A 201 18.91 -5.39 7.16
C GLU A 201 17.95 -6.50 6.73
N GLU A 202 16.74 -6.15 6.26
CA GLU A 202 15.74 -7.09 5.75
C GLU A 202 15.69 -7.15 4.22
N HIS A 203 16.58 -6.43 3.53
CA HIS A 203 16.47 -6.25 2.08
C HIS A 203 16.44 -7.57 1.30
N LEU A 204 17.31 -8.51 1.64
CA LEU A 204 17.36 -9.81 0.96
C LEU A 204 16.06 -10.60 1.16
N ASP A 205 15.50 -10.57 2.36
CA ASP A 205 14.27 -11.27 2.67
C ASP A 205 13.07 -10.66 1.95
N ARG A 206 12.99 -9.32 1.96
CA ARG A 206 11.98 -8.58 1.21
C ARG A 206 12.06 -8.88 -0.29
N LEU A 207 13.27 -8.90 -0.86
CA LEU A 207 13.51 -9.27 -2.26
C LEU A 207 13.01 -10.68 -2.58
N LYS A 208 13.40 -11.67 -1.77
CA LYS A 208 12.96 -13.06 -1.94
C LYS A 208 11.44 -13.15 -1.88
N ASN A 209 10.81 -12.49 -0.91
CA ASN A 209 9.36 -12.46 -0.78
C ASN A 209 8.68 -11.87 -2.02
N LYS A 210 9.08 -10.68 -2.49
CA LYS A 210 8.47 -10.06 -3.68
C LYS A 210 8.73 -10.89 -4.95
N TYR A 211 9.92 -11.47 -5.10
CA TYR A 211 10.25 -12.35 -6.23
C TYR A 211 9.37 -13.60 -6.25
N ILE A 212 9.19 -14.26 -5.10
CA ILE A 212 8.35 -15.45 -4.97
C ILE A 212 6.87 -15.15 -5.21
N LEU A 213 6.39 -13.96 -4.82
CA LEU A 213 5.01 -13.53 -5.13
C LEU A 213 4.78 -13.34 -6.63
N LEU A 214 5.75 -12.73 -7.31
CA LEU A 214 5.74 -12.60 -8.77
C LEU A 214 5.75 -13.99 -9.43
N LEU A 215 6.68 -14.86 -9.05
CA LEU A 215 6.82 -16.21 -9.60
C LEU A 215 5.56 -17.05 -9.36
N GLY A 216 5.00 -17.02 -8.15
CA GLY A 216 3.80 -17.74 -7.78
C GLY A 216 2.57 -17.28 -8.58
N SER A 217 2.38 -15.97 -8.71
CA SER A 217 1.29 -15.40 -9.50
C SER A 217 1.42 -15.73 -10.99
N LEU A 218 2.63 -15.65 -11.55
CA LEU A 218 2.92 -16.07 -12.92
C LEU A 218 2.65 -17.58 -13.13
N GLY A 219 3.05 -18.43 -12.18
CA GLY A 219 2.78 -19.87 -12.22
C GLY A 219 1.29 -20.20 -12.17
N TYR A 220 0.52 -19.50 -11.34
CA TYR A 220 -0.94 -19.66 -11.31
C TYR A 220 -1.61 -19.17 -12.60
N ALA A 221 -1.14 -18.06 -13.18
CA ALA A 221 -1.65 -17.59 -14.47
C ALA A 221 -1.48 -18.66 -15.56
N ASP A 222 -0.32 -19.33 -15.62
CA ASP A 222 -0.04 -20.42 -16.55
C ASP A 222 -0.92 -21.67 -16.29
N ILE A 223 -0.96 -22.15 -15.04
CA ILE A 223 -1.74 -23.35 -14.68
C ILE A 223 -3.22 -23.13 -15.01
N ASN A 224 -3.77 -21.96 -14.69
CA ASN A 224 -5.16 -21.63 -14.99
C ASN A 224 -5.41 -21.52 -16.50
N LYS A 225 -4.48 -20.90 -17.25
CA LYS A 225 -4.54 -20.85 -18.72
C LYS A 225 -4.60 -22.25 -19.32
N ARG A 226 -3.68 -23.13 -18.92
CA ARG A 226 -3.61 -24.52 -19.42
C ARG A 226 -4.84 -25.36 -19.07
N ARG A 227 -5.53 -25.02 -17.97
CA ARG A 227 -6.78 -25.68 -17.54
C ARG A 227 -8.05 -25.06 -18.13
N GLY A 228 -7.94 -24.00 -18.91
CA GLY A 228 -9.09 -23.29 -19.50
C GLY A 228 -9.81 -22.34 -18.55
N PHE A 229 -9.23 -22.03 -17.38
CA PHE A 229 -9.76 -21.05 -16.42
C PHE A 229 -9.30 -19.64 -16.80
N VAL A 230 -9.94 -19.07 -17.83
CA VAL A 230 -9.51 -17.81 -18.45
C VAL A 230 -9.55 -16.63 -17.47
N ILE A 231 -10.64 -16.47 -16.71
CA ILE A 231 -10.80 -15.36 -15.76
C ILE A 231 -9.76 -15.45 -14.63
N ASP A 232 -9.57 -16.64 -14.06
CA ASP A 232 -8.57 -16.87 -13.02
C ASP A 232 -7.15 -16.65 -13.54
N SER A 233 -6.87 -17.03 -14.79
CA SER A 233 -5.58 -16.74 -15.43
C SER A 233 -5.36 -15.23 -15.53
N GLN A 234 -6.35 -14.48 -16.02
CA GLN A 234 -6.28 -13.03 -16.18
C GLN A 234 -6.11 -12.31 -14.83
N LEU A 235 -6.84 -12.73 -13.79
CA LEU A 235 -6.65 -12.20 -12.44
C LEU A 235 -5.20 -12.39 -11.96
N ASN A 236 -4.62 -13.57 -12.18
CA ASN A 236 -3.25 -13.84 -11.77
C ASN A 236 -2.20 -13.10 -12.62
N VAL A 237 -2.50 -12.77 -13.88
CA VAL A 237 -1.66 -11.85 -14.68
C VAL A 237 -1.60 -10.47 -14.02
N TYR A 238 -2.75 -9.88 -13.63
CA TYR A 238 -2.77 -8.58 -12.95
C TYR A 238 -2.03 -8.62 -11.59
N ARG A 239 -2.25 -9.69 -10.80
CA ARG A 239 -1.53 -9.89 -9.53
C ARG A 239 -0.02 -9.94 -9.74
N ALA A 240 0.44 -10.63 -10.77
CA ALA A 240 1.84 -10.70 -11.09
C ALA A 240 2.42 -9.35 -11.55
N ILE A 241 1.66 -8.53 -12.28
CA ILE A 241 2.08 -7.16 -12.64
C ILE A 241 2.31 -6.32 -11.37
N VAL A 242 1.37 -6.34 -10.42
CA VAL A 242 1.53 -5.65 -9.13
C VAL A 242 2.74 -6.17 -8.35
N ALA A 243 2.91 -7.50 -8.30
CA ALA A 243 4.08 -8.10 -7.66
C ALA A 243 5.41 -7.71 -8.32
N ALA A 244 5.43 -7.55 -9.65
CA ALA A 244 6.59 -7.07 -10.39
C ALA A 244 6.93 -5.61 -10.05
N VAL A 245 5.92 -4.73 -9.93
CA VAL A 245 6.12 -3.35 -9.49
C VAL A 245 6.75 -3.33 -8.10
N ASN A 246 6.16 -4.07 -7.15
CA ASN A 246 6.69 -4.17 -5.78
C ASN A 246 8.13 -4.71 -5.74
N LEU A 247 8.44 -5.73 -6.57
CA LEU A 247 9.79 -6.28 -6.68
C LEU A 247 10.78 -5.22 -7.16
N TRP A 248 10.42 -4.45 -8.20
CA TRP A 248 11.31 -3.42 -8.74
C TRP A 248 11.64 -2.33 -7.71
N PHE A 249 10.64 -1.81 -6.98
CA PHE A 249 10.89 -0.84 -5.90
C PHE A 249 11.75 -1.44 -4.78
N THR A 250 11.54 -2.72 -4.45
CA THR A 250 12.37 -3.43 -3.47
C THR A 250 13.82 -3.57 -3.95
N MET A 251 14.05 -3.84 -5.24
CA MET A 251 15.40 -3.87 -5.84
C MET A 251 16.11 -2.52 -5.72
N LYS A 252 15.36 -1.42 -5.73
CA LYS A 252 15.87 -0.06 -5.48
C LYS A 252 15.98 0.31 -4.00
N LYS A 253 15.80 -0.64 -3.08
CA LYS A 253 15.80 -0.41 -1.62
C LYS A 253 14.84 0.71 -1.21
N SER A 254 13.65 0.72 -1.78
CA SER A 254 12.61 1.70 -1.48
C SER A 254 11.33 1.01 -1.02
N TRP A 255 10.56 1.72 -0.20
CA TRP A 255 9.17 1.38 0.04
C TRP A 255 8.39 1.55 -1.27
N THR A 256 7.52 0.58 -1.60
CA THR A 256 6.70 0.70 -2.80
C THR A 256 5.62 1.78 -2.63
N PRO A 257 5.49 2.75 -3.55
CA PRO A 257 4.41 3.73 -3.52
C PRO A 257 3.03 3.12 -3.68
N PRO A 258 1.97 3.84 -3.26
CA PRO A 258 0.63 3.61 -3.79
C PRO A 258 0.63 3.63 -5.33
N LEU A 259 -0.09 2.69 -5.94
CA LEU A 259 -0.03 2.47 -7.40
C LEU A 259 -0.58 3.65 -8.23
N LYS A 260 -1.29 4.62 -7.62
CA LYS A 260 -1.87 5.79 -8.30
C LYS A 260 -0.84 6.59 -9.12
N TRP A 261 0.42 6.64 -8.68
CA TRP A 261 1.50 7.40 -9.35
C TRP A 261 2.77 6.59 -9.58
N TRP A 262 2.66 5.26 -9.61
CA TRP A 262 3.81 4.36 -9.66
C TRP A 262 4.80 4.72 -10.79
N SER A 263 4.30 5.11 -11.97
CA SER A 263 5.12 5.41 -13.15
C SER A 263 6.02 6.63 -12.93
N ARG A 264 5.47 7.70 -12.33
CA ARG A 264 6.23 8.90 -11.99
C ARG A 264 7.30 8.62 -10.94
N HIS A 265 6.97 7.84 -9.90
CA HIS A 265 7.98 7.42 -8.91
C HIS A 265 9.07 6.57 -9.54
N ALA A 266 8.70 5.60 -10.39
CA ALA A 266 9.65 4.74 -11.10
C ALA A 266 10.62 5.54 -11.97
N GLN A 267 10.12 6.50 -12.76
CA GLN A 267 10.93 7.39 -13.58
C GLN A 267 11.85 8.28 -12.74
N LYS A 268 11.32 8.92 -11.68
CA LYS A 268 12.11 9.73 -10.74
C LYS A 268 13.24 8.93 -10.07
N MET A 269 13.03 7.63 -9.87
CA MET A 269 14.03 6.69 -9.33
C MET A 269 14.98 6.11 -10.38
N GLY A 270 14.91 6.58 -11.63
CA GLY A 270 15.81 6.17 -12.70
C GLY A 270 15.51 4.78 -13.26
N MET A 271 14.23 4.38 -13.35
CA MET A 271 13.85 3.24 -14.19
C MET A 271 14.29 3.51 -15.64
N SER A 272 15.02 2.56 -16.24
CA SER A 272 15.40 2.68 -17.64
C SER A 272 14.17 2.63 -18.55
N GLU A 273 14.26 3.27 -19.71
CA GLU A 273 13.19 3.26 -20.73
C GLU A 273 12.80 1.83 -21.12
N GLU A 274 13.80 0.95 -21.31
CA GLU A 274 13.56 -0.48 -21.58
C GLU A 274 12.72 -1.16 -20.49
N THR A 275 13.10 -0.99 -19.22
CA THR A 275 12.35 -1.59 -18.10
C THR A 275 10.94 -0.99 -18.02
N PHE A 276 10.82 0.32 -18.20
CA PHE A 276 9.53 1.03 -18.19
C PHE A 276 8.59 0.56 -19.32
N ASP A 277 9.12 0.33 -20.52
CA ASP A 277 8.37 -0.18 -21.66
C ASP A 277 7.84 -1.60 -21.42
N LEU A 278 8.63 -2.45 -20.76
CA LEU A 278 8.18 -3.80 -20.37
C LEU A 278 7.01 -3.74 -19.38
N PHE A 279 7.08 -2.86 -18.38
CA PHE A 279 5.95 -2.62 -17.46
C PHE A 279 4.73 -2.08 -18.20
N SER A 280 4.92 -1.03 -19.01
CA SER A 280 3.85 -0.39 -19.77
C SER A 280 3.15 -1.36 -20.71
N ARG A 281 3.91 -2.23 -21.40
CA ARG A 281 3.35 -3.29 -22.24
C ARG A 281 2.50 -4.28 -21.44
N CYS A 282 2.97 -4.70 -20.26
CA CYS A 282 2.21 -5.61 -19.40
C CYS A 282 0.93 -4.96 -18.87
N ILE A 283 0.96 -3.67 -18.53
CA ILE A 283 -0.20 -2.93 -18.00
C ILE A 283 -1.23 -2.65 -19.11
N ASN A 284 -0.78 -2.19 -20.28
CA ASN A 284 -1.66 -1.81 -21.38
C ASN A 284 -2.19 -3.03 -22.16
N THR A 285 -1.45 -4.13 -22.17
CA THR A 285 -1.88 -5.38 -22.82
C THR A 285 -1.53 -6.58 -21.94
N PRO A 286 -2.28 -6.79 -20.83
CA PRO A 286 -2.00 -7.86 -19.88
C PRO A 286 -2.13 -9.23 -20.54
N SER A 287 -1.02 -9.95 -20.61
CA SER A 287 -0.96 -11.33 -21.08
C SER A 287 0.13 -12.12 -20.35
N TYR A 288 -0.02 -13.43 -20.33
CA TYR A 288 1.00 -14.32 -19.78
C TYR A 288 2.34 -14.15 -20.51
N GLU A 289 2.30 -14.05 -21.83
CA GLU A 289 3.49 -13.91 -22.70
C GLU A 289 4.27 -12.62 -22.41
N ASN A 290 3.58 -11.48 -22.31
CA ASN A 290 4.21 -10.20 -21.97
C ASN A 290 4.86 -10.27 -20.58
N LEU A 291 4.14 -10.86 -19.61
CA LEU A 291 4.61 -11.00 -18.24
C LEU A 291 5.83 -11.93 -18.12
N VAL A 292 5.93 -12.99 -18.93
CA VAL A 292 7.14 -13.83 -19.00
C VAL A 292 8.36 -13.01 -19.44
N GLY A 293 8.18 -12.08 -20.37
CA GLY A 293 9.23 -11.14 -20.79
C GLY A 293 9.70 -10.28 -19.63
N LEU A 294 8.78 -9.59 -18.94
CA LEU A 294 9.08 -8.77 -17.77
C LEU A 294 9.71 -9.60 -16.63
N PHE A 295 9.23 -10.81 -16.36
CA PHE A 295 9.79 -11.69 -15.35
C PHE A 295 11.25 -12.06 -15.65
N LYS A 296 11.55 -12.44 -16.90
CA LYS A 296 12.93 -12.78 -17.31
C LYS A 296 13.86 -11.57 -17.14
N HIS A 297 13.38 -10.39 -17.50
CA HIS A 297 14.09 -9.13 -17.34
C HIS A 297 14.44 -8.85 -15.88
N LEU A 298 13.45 -8.81 -14.99
CA LEU A 298 13.67 -8.55 -13.56
C LEU A 298 14.53 -9.64 -12.89
N ARG A 299 14.38 -10.91 -13.31
CA ARG A 299 15.24 -12.00 -12.86
C ARG A 299 16.70 -11.76 -13.27
N GLN A 300 16.93 -11.30 -14.50
CA GLN A 300 18.27 -11.01 -14.99
C GLN A 300 18.90 -9.83 -14.23
N GLU A 301 18.15 -8.74 -14.00
CA GLU A 301 18.62 -7.60 -13.19
C GLU A 301 19.02 -8.02 -11.76
N LEU A 302 18.26 -8.93 -11.13
CA LEU A 302 18.62 -9.49 -9.81
C LEU A 302 19.94 -10.27 -9.85
N LEU A 303 20.13 -11.12 -10.88
CA LEU A 303 21.36 -11.89 -11.06
C LEU A 303 22.57 -10.98 -11.29
N GLU A 304 22.42 -9.94 -12.11
CA GLU A 304 23.45 -8.93 -12.37
C GLU A 304 23.79 -8.09 -11.13
N SER A 305 22.82 -7.90 -10.24
CA SER A 305 23.01 -7.27 -8.93
C SER A 305 23.67 -8.21 -7.89
N GLY A 306 24.06 -9.43 -8.29
CA GLY A 306 24.77 -10.40 -7.45
C GLY A 306 23.87 -11.32 -6.62
N PHE A 307 22.54 -11.26 -6.77
CA PHE A 307 21.64 -12.15 -6.06
C PHE A 307 21.55 -13.51 -6.77
N THR A 308 21.73 -14.60 -6.02
CA THR A 308 21.72 -15.97 -6.60
C THR A 308 20.43 -16.74 -6.37
N PHE A 309 19.59 -16.29 -5.44
CA PHE A 309 18.32 -16.94 -5.08
C PHE A 309 17.36 -17.18 -6.27
N PRO A 310 17.34 -16.38 -7.37
CA PRO A 310 16.50 -16.68 -8.52
C PRO A 310 16.85 -17.99 -9.24
N ASN A 311 18.03 -18.56 -9.00
CA ASN A 311 18.47 -19.85 -9.55
C ASN A 311 17.96 -21.07 -8.77
N ASP A 312 17.51 -20.87 -7.52
CA ASP A 312 16.91 -21.92 -6.69
C ASP A 312 15.61 -21.39 -6.08
N SER A 313 14.60 -21.30 -6.95
CA SER A 313 13.30 -20.73 -6.57
C SER A 313 12.54 -21.61 -5.56
N MET A 314 12.81 -22.92 -5.51
CA MET A 314 12.15 -23.81 -4.55
C MET A 314 12.68 -23.57 -3.14
N SER A 315 14.01 -23.57 -2.95
CA SER A 315 14.59 -23.25 -1.64
C SER A 315 14.22 -21.83 -1.21
N THR A 316 14.23 -20.87 -2.14
CA THR A 316 13.78 -19.50 -1.87
C THR A 316 12.33 -19.47 -1.38
N PHE A 317 11.42 -20.16 -2.04
CA PHE A 317 10.02 -20.28 -1.58
C PHE A 317 9.94 -20.86 -0.16
N LEU A 318 10.67 -21.93 0.12
CA LEU A 318 10.70 -22.55 1.45
C LEU A 318 11.22 -21.59 2.53
N GLU A 319 12.25 -20.79 2.24
CA GLU A 319 12.77 -19.77 3.15
C GLU A 319 11.75 -18.67 3.47
N THR A 320 10.90 -18.33 2.49
CA THR A 320 9.86 -17.31 2.65
C THR A 320 8.69 -17.78 3.53
N ILE A 321 8.37 -19.10 3.54
CA ILE A 321 7.31 -19.67 4.41
C ILE A 321 7.86 -20.14 5.77
N HIS A 322 9.12 -20.57 5.85
CA HIS A 322 9.75 -21.04 7.08
C HIS A 322 10.52 -19.91 7.75
N VAL A 323 9.78 -19.06 8.45
CA VAL A 323 10.26 -17.75 8.92
C VAL A 323 11.29 -17.80 10.05
N ARG A 324 11.59 -18.98 10.63
CA ARG A 324 12.59 -19.16 11.72
C ARG A 324 12.50 -18.11 12.84
N GLY A 325 11.28 -17.79 13.28
CA GLY A 325 11.03 -16.78 14.32
C GLY A 325 10.85 -15.33 13.83
N ARG A 326 10.99 -15.07 12.52
CA ARG A 326 10.64 -13.78 11.90
C ARG A 326 9.13 -13.69 11.64
N ALA A 327 8.61 -12.48 11.45
CA ALA A 327 7.22 -12.30 11.03
C ALA A 327 6.99 -12.95 9.65
N ALA A 328 5.84 -13.59 9.47
CA ALA A 328 5.49 -14.21 8.20
C ALA A 328 5.08 -13.18 7.14
N GLN A 329 6.06 -12.70 6.37
CA GLN A 329 5.86 -11.64 5.36
C GLN A 329 4.93 -12.06 4.19
N ILE A 330 4.81 -13.36 3.87
CA ILE A 330 3.89 -13.86 2.82
C ILE A 330 2.42 -13.63 3.15
N ARG A 331 2.03 -13.54 4.44
CA ARG A 331 0.61 -13.44 4.80
C ARG A 331 0.00 -12.08 4.44
N HIS A 332 0.85 -11.08 4.22
CA HIS A 332 0.46 -9.69 3.99
C HIS A 332 0.41 -9.31 2.50
N SER A 333 0.71 -10.23 1.59
CA SER A 333 0.92 -9.95 0.16
C SER A 333 -0.20 -10.46 -0.77
N TYR A 334 -1.34 -10.83 -0.17
CA TYR A 334 -2.59 -11.09 -0.91
C TYR A 334 -3.46 -9.83 -1.07
N LEU A 335 -3.05 -8.74 -0.45
CA LEU A 335 -3.49 -7.36 -0.68
C LEU A 335 -2.34 -6.62 -1.35
#